data_AF-A0A929IJC3-F1
#
_entry.id   AF-A0A929IJC3-F1
#
_cell.length_a   1.000
_cell.length_b   1.000
_cell.length_c   1.000
_cell.angle_alpha   90.00
_cell.angle_beta   90.00
_cell.angle_gamma   90.00
#
_symmetry.space_group_name_H-M   'P 1'
#
loop_
_entity.id
_entity.type
_entity.pdbx_description
1 polymer ?
#
loop_
_entity_poly.entity_id
_entity_poly.type
_entity_poly.pdbx_seq_one_letter_code
_entity_poly.pdbx_strand_id
1 'polypeptide(L)'
;ILMWIRRWTDPITRQISDRDDHIGTGLTMLAMLTGCFAMGEASDGLRAVHMLSVELLMLYFPFSRLMHAFTFIFSRYFMGAAYGKRGYVP
;
A
#
# COMPACT_ATOMS: atom_id res chain seq x y z
N ILE A 1 8.88 6.19 -0.97
CA ILE A 1 10.28 6.29 -0.49
C ILE A 1 10.40 7.23 0.72
N LEU A 2 10.04 8.52 0.63
CA LEU A 2 10.20 9.48 1.74
C LEU A 2 9.54 9.03 3.06
N MET A 3 8.30 8.52 3.02
CA MET A 3 7.61 8.02 4.22
C MET A 3 8.31 6.81 4.84
N TRP A 4 8.96 5.99 4.02
CA TRP A 4 9.74 4.85 4.51
C TRP A 4 11.00 5.33 5.23
N ILE A 5 11.72 6.30 4.65
CA ILE A 5 12.88 6.93 5.28
C ILE A 5 12.50 7.55 6.62
N ARG A 6 11.38 8.30 6.67
CA ARG A 6 10.89 8.91 7.91
C ARG A 6 10.71 7.90 9.03
N ARG A 7 10.17 6.71 8.72
CA ARG A 7 9.95 5.61 9.67
C ARG A 7 11.26 5.04 10.26
N TRP A 8 12.40 5.24 9.58
CA TRP A 8 13.73 4.88 10.11
C TRP A 8 14.37 6.01 10.90
N THR A 9 14.18 7.26 10.48
CA THR A 9 14.84 8.44 11.08
C THR A 9 14.13 8.98 12.31
N ASP A 10 12.80 8.91 12.34
CA ASP A 10 12.00 9.43 13.44
C ASP A 10 11.87 8.36 14.55
N PRO A 11 12.31 8.67 15.79
CA PRO A 11 12.41 7.69 16.85
C PRO A 11 11.05 7.17 17.33
N ILE A 12 10.00 8.00 17.21
CA ILE A 12 8.65 7.65 17.67
C ILE A 12 8.02 6.67 16.69
N THR A 13 7.99 7.02 15.40
CA THR A 13 7.42 6.15 14.35
C THR A 13 8.17 4.84 14.22
N ARG A 14 9.48 4.82 14.48
CA ARG A 14 10.26 3.57 14.53
C ARG A 14 9.80 2.62 15.63
N GLN A 15 9.39 3.12 16.80
CA GLN A 15 8.96 2.29 17.94
C GLN A 15 7.57 1.67 17.74
N ILE A 16 6.69 2.34 17.00
CA ILE A 16 5.33 1.86 16.72
C ILE A 16 5.21 1.12 15.37
N SER A 17 6.31 1.01 14.65
CA SER A 17 6.34 0.38 13.33
C SER A 17 6.49 -1.12 13.44
N ASP A 18 5.60 -1.85 12.78
CA ASP A 18 5.68 -3.31 12.72
C ASP A 18 6.33 -3.80 11.43
N ARG A 19 6.72 -5.09 11.42
CA ARG A 19 7.29 -5.74 10.22
C ARG A 19 6.39 -5.57 8.98
N ASP A 20 5.07 -5.61 9.17
CA ASP A 20 4.07 -5.43 8.12
C ASP A 20 4.19 -4.07 7.41
N ASP A 21 4.50 -2.99 8.14
CA ASP A 21 4.67 -1.65 7.56
C ASP A 21 5.87 -1.60 6.60
N HIS A 22 6.96 -2.30 6.95
CA HIS A 22 8.17 -2.34 6.14
C HIS A 22 7.99 -3.26 4.92
N ILE A 23 7.36 -4.43 5.09
CA ILE A 23 7.09 -5.38 4.01
C ILE A 23 6.13 -4.76 2.99
N GLY A 24 5.01 -4.19 3.44
CA GLY A 24 4.04 -3.54 2.56
C GLY A 24 4.63 -2.37 1.78
N THR A 25 5.45 -1.53 2.44
CA THR A 25 6.15 -0.43 1.77
C THR A 25 7.19 -0.94 0.77
N GLY A 26 7.93 -1.98 1.10
CA GLY A 26 8.91 -2.59 0.19
C GLY A 26 8.25 -3.20 -1.05
N LEU A 27 7.17 -3.96 -0.87
CA LEU A 27 6.49 -4.69 -1.94
C LEU A 27 5.79 -3.73 -2.92
N THR A 28 5.15 -2.67 -2.41
CA THR A 28 4.56 -1.62 -3.25
C THR A 28 5.62 -0.85 -4.04
N MET A 29 6.76 -0.53 -3.43
CA MET A 29 7.87 0.14 -4.12
C MET A 29 8.50 -0.77 -5.17
N LEU A 30 8.67 -2.06 -4.89
CA LEU A 30 9.17 -3.06 -5.84
C LEU A 30 8.26 -3.18 -7.07
N ALA A 31 6.95 -3.32 -6.86
CA ALA A 31 5.97 -3.39 -7.95
C ALA A 31 5.98 -2.12 -8.82
N MET A 32 6.08 -0.94 -8.19
CA MET A 32 6.15 0.33 -8.91
C MET A 32 7.46 0.48 -9.70
N LEU A 33 8.60 0.14 -9.10
CA LEU A 33 9.92 0.26 -9.73
C LEU A 33 10.10 -0.72 -10.89
N THR A 34 9.69 -1.98 -10.73
CA THR A 34 9.68 -2.97 -11.82
C THR A 34 8.74 -2.56 -12.95
N GLY A 35 7.59 -1.95 -12.63
CA GLY A 35 6.67 -1.40 -13.62
C GLY A 35 7.28 -0.26 -14.42
N CYS A 36 7.97 0.68 -13.75
CA CYS A 36 8.69 1.76 -14.42
C CYS A 36 9.76 1.24 -15.39
N PHE A 37 10.53 0.22 -14.99
CA PHE A 37 11.51 -0.39 -15.88
C PHE A 37 10.87 -1.14 -17.04
N ALA A 38 9.78 -1.88 -16.80
CA ALA A 38 9.08 -2.63 -17.83
C ALA A 38 8.42 -1.74 -18.90
N MET A 39 8.19 -0.46 -18.60
CA MET A 39 7.70 0.52 -19.58
C MET A 39 8.78 1.01 -20.55
N GLY A 40 10.05 1.05 -20.12
CA GLY A 40 11.14 1.61 -20.91
C GLY A 40 11.69 0.67 -21.99
N GLU A 41 11.58 -0.64 -21.77
CA GLU A 41 12.17 -1.68 -22.62
C GLU A 41 11.15 -2.81 -22.81
N ALA A 42 10.88 -3.19 -24.07
CA ALA A 42 10.01 -4.33 -24.40
C ALA A 42 10.74 -5.67 -24.16
N SER A 43 11.19 -5.89 -22.93
CA SER A 43 11.85 -7.13 -22.53
C SER A 43 10.88 -8.05 -21.78
N ASP A 44 10.75 -9.28 -22.29
CA ASP A 44 9.89 -10.29 -21.68
C ASP A 44 10.33 -10.64 -20.25
N GLY A 45 11.64 -10.58 -19.98
CA GLY A 45 12.21 -10.79 -18.66
C GLY A 45 11.72 -9.77 -17.61
N LEU A 46 11.75 -8.47 -17.92
CA LEU A 46 11.23 -7.45 -16.99
C LEU A 46 9.73 -7.56 -16.80
N ARG A 47 8.98 -7.90 -17.86
CA ARG A 47 7.53 -8.11 -17.76
C ARG A 47 7.19 -9.28 -16.83
N ALA A 48 7.93 -10.38 -16.94
CA ALA A 48 7.77 -11.53 -16.04
C ALA A 48 8.10 -11.16 -14.59
N VAL A 49 9.21 -10.43 -14.35
CA VAL A 49 9.58 -9.95 -13.02
C VAL A 49 8.53 -8.99 -12.45
N HIS A 50 7.99 -8.09 -13.27
CA HIS A 50 6.92 -7.20 -12.86
C HIS A 50 5.64 -7.97 -12.51
N MET A 51 5.21 -8.92 -13.36
CA MET A 51 4.03 -9.76 -13.07
C MET A 51 4.21 -10.53 -11.74
N LEU A 52 5.36 -11.16 -11.52
CA LEU A 52 5.67 -11.83 -10.25
C LEU A 52 5.62 -10.87 -9.04
N SER A 53 6.15 -9.65 -9.20
CA SER A 53 6.10 -8.65 -8.14
C SER A 53 4.67 -8.24 -7.78
N VAL A 54 3.79 -8.15 -8.78
CA VAL A 54 2.38 -7.81 -8.62
C VAL A 54 1.59 -8.98 -8.03
N GLU A 55 1.86 -10.22 -8.45
CA GLU A 55 1.23 -11.42 -7.89
C GLU A 55 1.57 -11.58 -6.39
N LEU A 56 2.84 -11.37 -6.02
CA LEU A 56 3.25 -11.35 -4.62
C LEU A 56 2.55 -10.23 -3.84
N LEU A 57 2.42 -9.04 -4.43
CA LEU A 57 1.68 -7.93 -3.83
C LEU A 57 0.22 -8.31 -3.60
N MET A 58 -0.46 -8.90 -4.59
CA MET A 58 -1.87 -9.30 -4.50
C MET A 58 -2.09 -10.44 -3.50
N LEU A 59 -1.17 -11.38 -3.39
CA LEU A 59 -1.23 -12.45 -2.38
C LEU A 59 -1.11 -11.87 -0.96
N TYR A 60 -0.23 -10.88 -0.77
CA TYR A 60 0.00 -10.23 0.52
C TYR A 60 -1.09 -9.19 0.88
N PHE A 61 -1.68 -8.57 -0.13
CA PHE A 61 -2.64 -7.47 -0.01
C PHE A 61 -3.76 -7.76 1.01
N PRO A 62 -4.51 -8.88 0.95
CA PRO A 62 -5.63 -9.16 1.85
C PRO A 62 -5.27 -9.34 3.33
N PHE A 63 -4.00 -9.65 3.63
CA PHE A 63 -3.56 -10.01 4.97
C PHE A 63 -2.71 -8.95 5.65
N SER A 64 -2.58 -7.77 5.03
CA SER A 64 -1.67 -6.70 5.48
C SER A 64 -2.41 -5.40 5.75
N ARG A 65 -1.69 -4.42 6.32
CA ARG A 65 -2.17 -3.03 6.49
C ARG A 65 -2.53 -2.34 5.16
N LEU A 66 -2.19 -2.91 4.00
CA LEU A 66 -2.62 -2.42 2.69
C LEU A 66 -4.13 -2.56 2.46
N MET A 67 -4.82 -3.43 3.21
CA MET A 67 -6.26 -3.63 3.06
C MET A 67 -7.11 -2.38 3.24
N HIS A 68 -6.58 -1.35 3.91
CA HIS A 68 -7.26 -0.07 4.01
C HIS A 68 -7.58 0.52 2.63
N ALA A 69 -6.80 0.22 1.59
CA ALA A 69 -7.09 0.67 0.23
C ALA A 69 -8.39 0.07 -0.32
N PHE A 70 -8.73 -1.17 0.04
CA PHE A 70 -10.01 -1.78 -0.31
C PHE A 70 -11.14 -1.33 0.62
N THR A 71 -10.90 -1.29 1.93
CA THR A 71 -11.94 -0.95 2.92
C THR A 71 -12.25 0.54 3.01
N PHE A 72 -11.43 1.42 2.40
CA PHE A 72 -11.61 2.87 2.40
C PHE A 72 -13.02 3.29 1.98
N ILE A 73 -13.49 2.84 0.81
CA ILE A 73 -14.79 3.29 0.28
C ILE A 73 -15.94 2.86 1.20
N PHE A 74 -15.92 1.60 1.64
CA PHE A 74 -16.94 1.04 2.53
C PHE A 74 -16.95 1.73 3.90
N SER A 75 -15.78 1.96 4.49
CA SER A 75 -15.67 2.66 5.78
C SER A 75 -16.20 4.10 5.70
N ARG A 76 -15.90 4.82 4.62
CA ARG A 76 -16.40 6.19 4.39
C ARG A 76 -17.91 6.22 4.20
N TYR A 77 -18.47 5.30 3.42
CA TYR A 77 -19.91 5.17 3.25
C TYR A 77 -20.62 4.90 4.59
N PHE A 78 -20.16 3.88 5.33
CA PHE A 78 -20.77 3.49 6.60
C PHE A 78 -20.71 4.62 7.63
N MET A 79 -19.55 5.26 7.79
CA MET A 79 -19.38 6.39 8.71
C MET A 79 -20.23 7.57 8.29
N GLY A 80 -20.25 7.92 7.00
CA GLY A 80 -21.06 9.01 6.47
C GLY A 80 -22.56 8.80 6.72
N ALA A 81 -23.07 7.59 6.47
CA ALA A 81 -24.46 7.26 6.75
C ALA A 81 -24.78 7.27 8.25
N ALA A 82 -23.86 6.80 9.10
CA ALA A 82 -24.04 6.77 10.55
C ALA A 82 -24.07 8.17 11.17
N TYR A 83 -23.15 9.05 10.77
CA TYR A 83 -23.07 10.43 11.27
C TYR A 83 -24.09 11.36 10.62
N GLY A 84 -24.45 11.14 9.35
CA GLY A 84 -25.50 11.90 8.67
C GLY A 84 -26.86 11.78 9.37
N LYS A 85 -27.20 10.60 9.90
CA LYS A 85 -28.41 10.38 10.73
C LYS A 85 -28.40 11.15 12.06
N ARG A 86 -27.26 11.69 12.48
CA ARG A 86 -27.08 12.45 13.73
C ARG A 86 -27.00 13.96 13.49
N GLY A 87 -27.24 14.42 12.25
CA GLY A 87 -27.17 15.84 11.90
C GLY A 87 -25.75 16.42 11.87
N TYR A 88 -24.72 15.56 11.81
CA TYR A 88 -23.34 16.03 11.67
C TYR A 88 -23.15 16.56 10.24
N VAL A 89 -23.08 17.87 10.10
CA VAL A 89 -22.70 18.53 8.84
C VAL A 89 -21.20 18.30 8.60
N PRO A 90 -20.79 17.85 7.41
CA PRO A 90 -19.40 17.54 7.09
C PRO A 90 -18.48 18.76 7.14
#